data_AF-A0A7K1JET6-F1
#
_entry.id   AF-A0A7K1JET6-F1
#
_cell.length_a   1.000
_cell.length_b   1.000
_cell.length_c   1.000
_cell.angle_alpha   90.00
_cell.angle_beta   90.00
_cell.angle_gamma   90.00
#
_symmetry.space_group_name_H-M   'P 1'
#
loop_
_entity.id
_entity.type
_entity.pdbx_description
1 polymer ?
#
loop_
_entity_poly.entity_id
_entity_poly.type
_entity_poly.pdbx_seq_one_letter_code
_entity_poly.pdbx_strand_id
1 'polypeptide(L)'
;MDVIPPAVMIGGTLQLILAAVTIALVVKRNQWAPHAAVGIGFVSAAGFTAAHLLPTWGFFSDSFLDAPPWARVTAFSWVTAIVEIGADLVFGVVGLAVLRARGTA
;
A
#
# COMPACT_ATOMS: atom_id res chain seq x y z
N MET A 1 8.57 -11.49 21.38
CA MET A 1 8.72 -11.80 19.95
C MET A 1 7.80 -10.85 19.21
N ASP A 2 8.34 -9.99 18.36
CA ASP A 2 7.53 -9.11 17.53
C ASP A 2 6.82 -9.96 16.47
N VAL A 3 5.52 -9.77 16.34
CA VAL A 3 4.67 -10.53 15.41
C VAL A 3 4.90 -10.13 13.96
N ILE A 4 5.51 -8.95 13.72
CA ILE A 4 5.78 -8.40 12.39
C ILE A 4 7.26 -8.03 12.31
N PRO A 5 7.98 -8.37 11.22
CA PRO A 5 9.36 -7.94 11.03
C PRO A 5 9.52 -6.41 11.10
N PRO A 6 10.55 -5.86 11.77
CA PRO A 6 10.74 -4.41 11.89
C PRO A 6 10.76 -3.66 10.56
N ALA A 7 11.32 -4.27 9.51
CA ALA A 7 11.35 -3.66 8.18
C ALA A 7 9.93 -3.52 7.58
N VAL A 8 9.06 -4.51 7.76
CA VAL A 8 7.66 -4.46 7.31
C VAL A 8 6.88 -3.40 8.09
N MET A 9 7.09 -3.31 9.41
CA MET A 9 6.53 -2.25 10.25
C MET A 9 6.94 -0.84 9.79
N ILE A 10 8.22 -0.64 9.50
CA ILE A 10 8.74 0.64 8.99
C ILE A 10 8.14 0.94 7.61
N GLY A 11 8.12 -0.05 6.71
CA GLY A 11 7.54 0.08 5.37
C GLY A 11 6.06 0.48 5.43
N GLY A 12 5.27 -0.21 6.24
CA GLY A 12 3.84 0.10 6.44
C GLY A 12 3.62 1.48 7.06
N THR A 13 4.46 1.88 8.01
CA THR A 13 4.39 3.23 8.61
C THR A 13 4.69 4.32 7.58
N LEU A 14 5.74 4.12 6.76
CA LEU A 14 6.07 5.05 5.67
C LEU A 14 4.94 5.14 4.65
N GLN A 15 4.36 3.99 4.25
CA GLN A 15 3.18 3.95 3.40
C GLN A 15 2.02 4.76 3.98
N LEU A 16 1.69 4.57 5.25
CA LEU A 16 0.61 5.32 5.91
C LEU A 16 0.85 6.83 5.88
N ILE A 17 2.09 7.27 6.17
CA ILE A 17 2.46 8.69 6.10
C ILE A 17 2.30 9.22 4.67
N LEU A 18 2.80 8.49 3.67
CA LEU A 18 2.71 8.87 2.26
C LEU A 18 1.25 8.94 1.77
N ALA A 19 0.41 7.99 2.18
CA ALA A 19 -1.02 8.01 1.90
C ALA A 19 -1.68 9.25 2.52
N ALA A 20 -1.41 9.54 3.80
CA ALA A 20 -1.93 10.73 4.48
C ALA A 20 -1.49 12.04 3.81
N VAL A 21 -0.22 12.14 3.40
CA VAL A 21 0.30 13.28 2.63
C VAL A 21 -0.44 13.41 1.29
N THR A 22 -0.66 12.31 0.59
CA THR A 22 -1.37 12.32 -0.69
C THR A 22 -2.82 12.78 -0.53
N ILE A 23 -3.52 12.27 0.49
CA ILE A 23 -4.87 12.73 0.84
C ILE A 23 -4.86 14.23 1.14
N ALA A 24 -3.89 14.73 1.90
CA ALA A 24 -3.76 16.16 2.17
C ALA A 24 -3.53 16.98 0.89
N LEU A 25 -2.74 16.46 -0.08
CA LEU A 25 -2.57 17.09 -1.39
C LEU A 25 -3.90 17.14 -2.17
N VAL A 26 -4.68 16.05 -2.15
CA VAL A 26 -6.00 15.98 -2.78
C VAL A 26 -6.95 17.01 -2.17
N VAL A 27 -7.05 17.06 -0.84
CA VAL A 27 -7.92 18.02 -0.11
C VAL A 27 -7.51 19.47 -0.42
N LYS A 28 -6.21 19.75 -0.49
CA LYS A 28 -5.68 21.08 -0.85
C LYS A 28 -5.78 21.39 -2.35
N ARG A 29 -6.36 20.50 -3.16
CA ARG A 29 -6.47 20.61 -4.63
C ARG A 29 -5.11 20.87 -5.29
N ASN A 30 -4.05 20.30 -4.72
CA ASN A 30 -2.69 20.52 -5.17
C ASN A 30 -2.47 19.85 -6.55
N GLN A 31 -1.73 20.51 -7.43
CA GLN A 31 -1.42 19.99 -8.76
C GLN A 31 -0.67 18.64 -8.73
N TRP A 32 0.12 18.37 -7.68
CA TRP A 32 0.88 17.14 -7.47
C TRP A 32 0.05 15.96 -6.96
N ALA A 33 -1.18 16.20 -6.48
CA ALA A 33 -2.03 15.17 -5.90
C ALA A 33 -2.21 13.91 -6.80
N PRO A 34 -2.53 14.02 -8.10
CA PRO A 34 -2.72 12.83 -8.93
C PRO A 34 -1.39 12.12 -9.26
N HIS A 35 -0.25 12.82 -9.30
CA HIS A 35 1.06 12.18 -9.45
C HIS A 35 1.42 11.36 -8.21
N ALA A 36 1.21 11.93 -7.02
CA ALA A 36 1.40 11.25 -5.76
C ALA A 36 0.48 10.02 -5.64
N ALA A 37 -0.81 10.15 -6.00
CA ALA A 37 -1.76 9.05 -5.98
C ALA A 37 -1.35 7.87 -6.90
N VAL A 38 -0.88 8.15 -8.12
CA VAL A 38 -0.34 7.13 -9.04
C VAL A 38 0.87 6.43 -8.43
N GLY A 39 1.88 7.20 -8.03
CA GLY A 39 3.13 6.66 -7.53
C GLY A 39 2.93 5.84 -6.26
N ILE A 40 2.33 6.46 -5.24
CA ILE A 40 2.12 5.84 -3.93
C ILE A 40 1.13 4.68 -4.05
N GLY A 41 0.00 4.85 -4.73
CA GLY A 41 -0.98 3.78 -4.91
C GLY A 41 -0.38 2.53 -5.55
N PHE A 42 0.29 2.63 -6.70
CA PHE A 42 0.85 1.43 -7.34
C PHE A 42 2.04 0.83 -6.59
N VAL A 43 2.93 1.66 -6.02
CA VAL A 43 4.07 1.17 -5.24
C VAL A 43 3.60 0.49 -3.95
N SER A 44 2.61 1.06 -3.26
CA SER A 44 2.01 0.46 -2.06
C SER A 44 1.28 -0.82 -2.37
N ALA A 45 0.45 -0.87 -3.43
CA ALA A 45 -0.22 -2.10 -3.85
C ALA A 45 0.79 -3.24 -4.14
N ALA A 46 1.86 -2.93 -4.88
CA ALA A 46 2.91 -3.89 -5.19
C ALA A 46 3.68 -4.33 -3.93
N GLY A 47 4.04 -3.38 -3.07
CA GLY A 47 4.77 -3.63 -1.83
C GLY A 47 3.97 -4.47 -0.83
N PHE A 48 2.70 -4.13 -0.63
CA PHE A 48 1.80 -4.86 0.27
C PHE A 48 1.52 -6.27 -0.22
N THR A 49 1.31 -6.43 -1.54
CA THR A 49 1.18 -7.73 -2.20
C THR A 49 2.46 -8.55 -2.01
N ALA A 50 3.62 -7.96 -2.29
CA ALA A 50 4.89 -8.65 -2.16
C ALA A 50 5.10 -9.09 -0.71
N ALA A 51 4.97 -8.18 0.26
CA ALA A 51 5.21 -8.46 1.67
C ALA A 51 4.34 -9.61 2.21
N HIS A 52 3.06 -9.68 1.86
CA HIS A 52 2.12 -10.58 2.52
C HIS A 52 1.65 -11.76 1.68
N LEU A 53 1.59 -11.62 0.35
CA LEU A 53 0.96 -12.60 -0.55
C LEU A 53 1.96 -13.43 -1.36
N LEU A 54 3.25 -13.12 -1.30
CA LEU A 54 4.29 -13.98 -1.87
C LEU A 54 4.76 -15.02 -0.85
N PRO A 55 5.32 -16.16 -1.31
CA PRO A 55 6.09 -17.05 -0.45
C PRO A 55 7.23 -16.30 0.24
N THR A 56 7.66 -16.76 1.41
CA THR A 56 8.63 -16.04 2.25
C THR A 56 9.87 -15.57 1.45
N TRP A 57 10.15 -14.27 1.47
CA TRP A 57 11.25 -13.68 0.71
C TRP A 57 11.95 -12.50 1.44
N GLY A 58 13.25 -12.63 1.70
CA GLY A 58 14.05 -11.51 2.23
C GLY A 58 13.51 -10.87 3.51
N PHE A 59 13.89 -9.61 3.75
CA PHE A 59 13.64 -8.92 5.02
C PHE A 59 12.33 -8.10 5.05
N PHE A 60 11.69 -7.87 3.91
CA PHE A 60 10.37 -7.21 3.81
C PHE A 60 9.21 -8.21 3.70
N SER A 61 9.46 -9.50 3.85
CA SER A 61 8.40 -10.52 3.82
C SER A 61 7.78 -10.72 5.19
N ASP A 62 6.46 -10.61 5.24
CA ASP A 62 5.58 -11.07 6.31
C ASP A 62 4.49 -11.95 5.70
N SER A 63 4.93 -13.08 5.12
CA SER A 63 4.10 -13.93 4.28
C SER A 63 2.94 -14.55 5.06
N PHE A 64 1.73 -14.37 4.56
CA PHE A 64 0.53 -15.02 5.09
C PHE A 64 0.39 -16.46 4.62
N LEU A 65 1.07 -16.84 3.53
CA LEU A 65 1.06 -18.19 2.97
C LEU A 65 1.95 -19.14 3.77
N ASP A 66 3.12 -18.65 4.19
CA ASP A 66 4.12 -19.41 4.95
C ASP A 66 4.21 -18.94 6.41
N ALA A 67 3.12 -18.37 6.94
CA ALA A 67 3.11 -17.73 8.25
C ALA A 67 3.45 -18.74 9.37
N PRO A 68 4.50 -18.49 10.17
CA PRO A 68 4.79 -19.33 11.32
C PRO A 68 3.68 -19.19 12.37
N PRO A 69 3.45 -20.20 13.25
CA PRO A 69 2.34 -20.20 14.20
C PRO A 69 2.27 -18.97 15.14
N TRP A 70 3.40 -18.32 15.38
CA TRP A 70 3.49 -17.13 16.23
C TRP A 70 3.09 -15.82 15.52
N ALA A 71 3.02 -15.78 14.18
CA ALA A 71 2.64 -14.59 13.42
C ALA A 71 1.14 -14.25 13.53
N ARG A 72 0.30 -15.22 13.96
CA ARG A 72 -1.13 -15.02 14.25
C ARG A 72 -1.92 -14.38 13.11
N VAL A 73 -1.64 -14.77 11.86
CA VAL A 73 -2.42 -14.36 10.70
C VAL A 73 -3.85 -14.86 10.87
N THR A 74 -4.82 -13.94 10.81
CA THR A 74 -6.25 -14.23 10.97
C THR A 74 -7.04 -13.88 9.72
N ALA A 75 -8.31 -14.25 9.67
CA ALA A 75 -9.22 -13.79 8.62
C ALA A 75 -9.27 -12.25 8.53
N PHE A 76 -9.16 -11.56 9.68
CA PHE A 76 -9.12 -10.10 9.70
C PHE A 76 -7.85 -9.56 9.02
N SER A 77 -6.69 -10.19 9.24
CA SER A 77 -5.43 -9.84 8.57
C SER A 77 -5.55 -9.93 7.05
N TRP A 78 -6.20 -10.98 6.54
CA TRP A 78 -6.49 -11.16 5.12
C TRP A 78 -7.41 -10.08 4.57
N VAL A 79 -8.51 -9.79 5.26
CA VAL A 79 -9.44 -8.73 4.85
C VAL A 79 -8.73 -7.39 4.79
N THR A 80 -7.94 -7.04 5.82
CA THR A 80 -7.18 -5.78 5.82
C THR A 80 -6.18 -5.70 4.68
N ALA A 81 -5.44 -6.78 4.39
CA ALA A 81 -4.48 -6.77 3.30
C ALA A 81 -5.14 -6.62 1.92
N ILE A 82 -6.24 -7.34 1.67
CA ILE A 82 -6.97 -7.25 0.39
C ILE A 82 -7.60 -5.85 0.23
N VAL A 83 -8.18 -5.30 1.29
CA VAL A 83 -8.76 -3.95 1.26
C VAL A 83 -7.68 -2.90 1.03
N GLU A 84 -6.53 -3.01 1.70
CA GLU A 84 -5.41 -2.08 1.52
C GLU A 84 -4.91 -2.10 0.07
N ILE A 85 -4.61 -3.30 -0.47
CA ILE A 85 -4.20 -3.46 -1.88
C ILE A 85 -5.26 -2.91 -2.83
N GLY A 86 -6.54 -3.18 -2.58
CA GLY A 86 -7.64 -2.67 -3.39
C GLY A 86 -7.74 -1.14 -3.35
N ALA A 87 -7.61 -0.55 -2.17
CA ALA A 87 -7.63 0.90 -1.99
C ALA A 87 -6.46 1.57 -2.70
N ASP A 88 -5.25 1.00 -2.57
CA ASP A 88 -4.04 1.46 -3.24
C ASP A 88 -4.18 1.45 -4.77
N LEU A 89 -4.74 0.37 -5.33
CA LEU A 89 -5.04 0.26 -6.76
C LEU A 89 -6.07 1.30 -7.21
N VAL A 90 -7.16 1.49 -6.46
CA VAL A 90 -8.16 2.51 -6.74
C VAL A 90 -7.52 3.90 -6.73
N PHE A 91 -6.66 4.16 -5.75
CA PHE A 91 -5.97 5.44 -5.62
C PHE A 91 -5.05 5.72 -6.81
N GLY A 92 -4.27 4.72 -7.22
CA GLY A 92 -3.41 4.80 -8.39
C GLY A 92 -4.19 5.00 -9.70
N VAL A 93 -5.26 4.23 -9.90
CA VAL A 93 -6.09 4.31 -11.12
C VAL A 93 -6.81 5.65 -11.22
N VAL A 94 -7.39 6.15 -10.12
CA VAL A 94 -8.05 7.46 -10.11
C VAL A 94 -7.05 8.58 -10.37
N GLY A 95 -5.86 8.53 -9.74
CA GLY A 95 -4.78 9.47 -10.05
C GLY A 95 -4.43 9.48 -11.54
N LEU A 96 -4.29 8.30 -12.14
CA LEU A 96 -3.98 8.14 -13.56
C LEU A 96 -5.10 8.69 -14.46
N ALA A 97 -6.35 8.44 -14.11
CA ALA A 97 -7.50 8.96 -14.85
C ALA A 97 -7.52 10.50 -14.83
N VAL A 98 -7.21 11.12 -13.69
CA VAL A 98 -7.12 12.58 -13.56
C VAL A 98 -5.98 13.15 -14.41
N LEU A 99 -4.80 12.52 -14.39
CA LEU A 99 -3.68 12.96 -15.23
C LEU A 99 -4.01 12.90 -16.73
N ARG A 100 -4.68 11.82 -17.16
CA ARG A 100 -5.14 11.68 -18.55
C ARG A 100 -6.13 12.78 -18.93
N ALA A 101 -7.12 13.05 -18.09
CA ALA A 101 -8.11 14.10 -18.32
C ALA A 101 -7.47 15.50 -18.44
N ARG A 102 -6.41 15.77 -17.67
CA ARG A 102 -5.65 17.03 -17.73
C ARG A 102 -4.77 17.15 -18.98
N GLY A 103 -4.30 16.03 -19.54
CA GLY A 103 -3.48 16.02 -20.77
C GLY A 103 -4.30 16.05 -22.06
N THR A 104 -5.60 15.73 -21.98
CA THR A 104 -6.55 15.81 -23.11
C THR A 104 -7.31 17.14 -23.18
N ALA A 105 -7.16 18.00 -22.18
CA ALA A 105 -7.75 19.34 -22.10
C ALA A 105 -6.78 20.40 -22.65
#